data_AF-A0A968IDJ4-F1
#
_entry.id   AF-A0A968IDJ4-F1
#
_cell.length_a   1.000
_cell.length_b   1.000
_cell.length_c   1.000
_cell.angle_alpha   90.00
_cell.angle_beta   90.00
_cell.angle_gamma   90.00
#
_symmetry.space_group_name_H-M   'P 1'
#
loop_
_entity.id
_entity.type
_entity.pdbx_description
1 polymer ?
#
loop_
_entity_poly.entity_id
_entity_poly.type
_entity_poly.pdbx_seq_one_letter_code
_entity_poly.pdbx_strand_id
1 'polypeptide(L)'
;MTGLVWFFNLPYPMIRRPVAQTAPILLLPSYLEMDRNYREAIANVESATQLIERATSSVDIDLGEQKVRAAQENLDNLPVWFLGYEPQFYCSWFSCSWKFTFDEFQTARADVGRMEAKAFQEKNAMMQLQRAEASLQKAKEAYQQALTPTEKQKAIATWQKSLDELTQLPDATLARKMAKTKLENYQRDFQPISDLVVDGDRNNTIIKVANQFASQAVSSCQKPPHTVLEWQKCQEMWQQALARLETISADDPGYFDAQTLLATYQTNLNNIEIRKPTEAEAIENLESAIVKTEQLRSFLSRNPASVERDYIISQLQAIIRQLKKVQPGTTAYSQAQELLDSAQKKLKQLG
;
A
#
# COMPACT_ATOMS: atom_id res chain seq x y z
N MET A 1 -38.89 -25.35 -65.84
CA MET A 1 -37.85 -26.37 -65.55
C MET A 1 -36.91 -25.94 -64.41
N THR A 2 -37.37 -25.14 -63.43
CA THR A 2 -36.57 -24.68 -62.28
C THR A 2 -36.76 -25.54 -61.02
N GLY A 3 -37.84 -26.31 -60.93
CA GLY A 3 -38.13 -27.17 -59.77
C GLY A 3 -37.38 -28.51 -59.72
N LEU A 4 -36.94 -29.07 -60.87
CA LEU A 4 -36.19 -30.34 -60.92
C LEU A 4 -34.71 -30.17 -60.55
N VAL A 5 -34.10 -29.00 -60.85
CA VAL A 5 -32.68 -28.72 -60.57
C VAL A 5 -32.39 -28.61 -59.07
N TRP A 6 -33.38 -28.17 -58.27
CA TRP A 6 -33.25 -28.04 -56.83
C TRP A 6 -33.15 -29.39 -56.10
N PHE A 7 -33.89 -30.42 -56.57
CA PHE A 7 -33.90 -31.75 -55.95
C PHE A 7 -32.56 -32.51 -56.11
N PHE A 8 -31.88 -32.33 -57.24
CA PHE A 8 -30.58 -32.96 -57.51
C PHE A 8 -29.39 -32.23 -56.85
N ASN A 9 -29.61 -31.01 -56.32
CA ASN A 9 -28.61 -30.21 -55.63
C ASN A 9 -28.61 -30.42 -54.10
N LEU A 10 -29.40 -31.33 -53.56
CA LEU A 10 -29.46 -31.61 -52.12
C LEU A 10 -28.10 -32.16 -51.61
N PRO A 11 -27.70 -31.86 -50.37
CA PRO A 11 -26.41 -32.26 -49.78
C PRO A 11 -26.41 -33.73 -49.31
N TYR A 12 -27.03 -34.64 -50.09
CA TYR A 12 -27.10 -36.07 -49.78
C TYR A 12 -26.21 -36.88 -50.73
N PRO A 13 -25.19 -37.60 -50.23
CA PRO A 13 -24.25 -38.34 -51.07
C PRO A 13 -24.93 -39.38 -51.98
N MET A 14 -26.04 -39.96 -51.53
CA MET A 14 -26.81 -40.97 -52.27
C MET A 14 -27.50 -40.41 -53.53
N ILE A 15 -27.78 -39.10 -53.57
CA ILE A 15 -28.42 -38.43 -54.71
C ILE A 15 -27.35 -37.81 -55.63
N ARG A 16 -26.29 -37.23 -55.05
CA ARG A 16 -25.26 -36.52 -55.82
C ARG A 16 -24.31 -37.45 -56.58
N ARG A 17 -23.97 -38.64 -56.05
CA ARG A 17 -23.03 -39.57 -56.71
C ARG A 17 -23.52 -40.04 -58.09
N PRO A 18 -24.78 -40.50 -58.27
CA PRO A 18 -25.30 -40.85 -59.59
C PRO A 18 -25.39 -39.65 -60.55
N VAL A 19 -25.76 -38.45 -60.04
CA VAL A 19 -25.86 -37.23 -60.85
C VAL A 19 -24.49 -36.76 -61.34
N ALA A 20 -23.44 -36.85 -60.51
CA ALA A 20 -22.07 -36.53 -60.90
C ALA A 20 -21.54 -37.43 -62.03
N GLN A 21 -21.94 -38.71 -62.05
CA GLN A 21 -21.54 -39.67 -63.08
C GLN A 21 -22.35 -39.54 -64.38
N THR A 22 -23.62 -39.16 -64.29
CA THR A 22 -24.57 -39.22 -65.42
C THR A 22 -24.84 -37.84 -66.05
N ALA A 23 -24.85 -36.78 -65.25
CA ALA A 23 -25.16 -35.41 -65.69
C ALA A 23 -24.43 -34.36 -64.82
N PRO A 24 -23.09 -34.29 -64.87
CA PRO A 24 -22.26 -33.46 -63.97
C PRO A 24 -22.57 -31.95 -64.06
N ILE A 25 -23.06 -31.48 -65.21
CA ILE A 25 -23.44 -30.07 -65.43
C ILE A 25 -24.50 -29.59 -64.43
N LEU A 26 -25.37 -30.48 -63.96
CA LEU A 26 -26.41 -30.14 -62.98
C LEU A 26 -25.86 -29.81 -61.59
N LEU A 27 -24.61 -30.20 -61.29
CA LEU A 27 -23.94 -29.92 -60.02
C LEU A 27 -23.03 -28.69 -60.05
N LEU A 28 -22.78 -28.10 -61.23
CA LEU A 28 -21.89 -26.95 -61.42
C LEU A 28 -22.21 -25.76 -60.49
N PRO A 29 -23.47 -25.31 -60.33
CA PRO A 29 -23.77 -24.19 -59.43
C PRO A 29 -23.31 -24.46 -57.99
N SER A 30 -23.44 -25.70 -57.52
CA SER A 30 -23.07 -26.10 -56.16
C SER A 30 -21.57 -26.21 -55.96
N TYR A 31 -20.84 -26.64 -56.99
CA TYR A 31 -19.38 -26.67 -56.95
C TYR A 31 -18.79 -25.27 -57.01
N LEU A 32 -19.41 -24.34 -57.76
CA LEU A 32 -19.04 -22.92 -57.78
C LEU A 32 -19.32 -22.22 -56.45
N GLU A 33 -20.39 -22.60 -55.75
CA GLU A 33 -20.67 -22.08 -54.41
C GLU A 33 -19.67 -22.62 -53.37
N MET A 34 -19.38 -23.93 -53.42
CA MET A 34 -18.41 -24.58 -52.54
C MET A 34 -16.99 -24.03 -52.75
N ASP A 35 -16.57 -23.87 -54.00
CA ASP A 35 -15.37 -23.11 -54.41
C ASP A 35 -15.28 -21.78 -53.69
N ARG A 36 -16.28 -20.94 -53.95
CA ARG A 36 -16.29 -19.56 -53.54
C ARG A 36 -16.17 -19.46 -52.02
N ASN A 37 -16.97 -20.24 -51.29
CA ASN A 37 -16.92 -20.27 -49.83
C ASN A 37 -15.53 -20.68 -49.35
N TYR A 38 -14.92 -21.72 -49.89
CA TYR A 38 -13.58 -22.10 -49.46
C TYR A 38 -12.50 -21.06 -49.81
N ARG A 39 -12.52 -20.49 -51.03
CA ARG A 39 -11.56 -19.43 -51.41
C ARG A 39 -11.71 -18.21 -50.53
N GLU A 40 -12.94 -17.80 -50.25
CA GLU A 40 -13.24 -16.72 -49.32
C GLU A 40 -12.78 -17.08 -47.90
N ALA A 41 -12.93 -18.33 -47.46
CA ALA A 41 -12.39 -18.78 -46.18
C ALA A 41 -10.86 -18.62 -46.11
N ILE A 42 -10.12 -19.14 -47.10
CA ILE A 42 -8.65 -19.03 -47.14
C ILE A 42 -8.21 -17.56 -47.19
N ALA A 43 -8.85 -16.74 -48.03
CA ALA A 43 -8.54 -15.31 -48.12
C ALA A 43 -8.81 -14.56 -46.81
N ASN A 44 -9.89 -14.92 -46.10
CA ASN A 44 -10.22 -14.35 -44.81
C ASN A 44 -9.23 -14.81 -43.71
N VAL A 45 -8.78 -16.07 -43.70
CA VAL A 45 -7.74 -16.56 -42.79
C VAL A 45 -6.41 -15.84 -43.01
N GLU A 46 -5.99 -15.67 -44.26
CA GLU A 46 -4.77 -14.94 -44.60
C GLU A 46 -4.86 -13.47 -44.12
N SER A 47 -6.00 -12.82 -44.39
CA SER A 47 -6.26 -11.46 -43.90
C SER A 47 -6.23 -11.38 -42.38
N ALA A 48 -6.87 -12.33 -41.69
CA ALA A 48 -6.87 -12.41 -40.23
C ALA A 48 -5.46 -12.59 -39.67
N THR A 49 -4.65 -13.43 -40.31
CA THR A 49 -3.26 -13.69 -39.92
C THR A 49 -2.44 -12.40 -39.99
N GLN A 50 -2.54 -11.65 -41.09
CA GLN A 50 -1.83 -10.38 -41.21
C GLN A 50 -2.28 -9.37 -40.14
N LEU A 51 -3.58 -9.28 -39.87
CA LEU A 51 -4.16 -8.35 -38.90
C LEU A 51 -3.82 -8.70 -37.45
N ILE A 52 -3.80 -9.99 -37.08
CA ILE A 52 -3.57 -10.44 -35.71
C ILE A 52 -2.07 -10.55 -35.41
N GLU A 53 -1.29 -11.17 -36.30
CA GLU A 53 0.13 -11.44 -36.04
C GLU A 53 1.02 -10.21 -36.18
N ARG A 54 0.60 -9.25 -37.02
CA ARG A 54 1.29 -7.97 -37.24
C ARG A 54 0.50 -6.79 -36.69
N ALA A 55 -0.40 -7.06 -35.75
CA ALA A 55 -1.20 -6.04 -35.10
C ALA A 55 -0.31 -4.92 -34.53
N THR A 56 -0.74 -3.68 -34.74
CA THR A 56 -0.14 -2.49 -34.11
C THR A 56 -1.11 -1.79 -33.17
N SER A 57 -2.39 -2.13 -33.27
CA SER A 57 -3.48 -1.56 -32.47
C SER A 57 -4.52 -2.62 -32.11
N SER A 58 -5.41 -2.29 -31.15
CA SER A 58 -6.58 -3.13 -30.84
C SER A 58 -7.55 -3.24 -32.02
N VAL A 59 -7.60 -2.22 -32.88
CA VAL A 59 -8.48 -2.18 -34.06
C VAL A 59 -8.07 -3.26 -35.08
N ASP A 60 -6.77 -3.49 -35.24
CA ASP A 60 -6.25 -4.56 -36.11
C ASP A 60 -6.71 -5.93 -35.59
N ILE A 61 -6.65 -6.15 -34.28
CA ILE A 61 -7.09 -7.40 -33.63
C ILE A 61 -8.61 -7.58 -33.79
N ASP A 62 -9.40 -6.52 -33.61
CA ASP A 62 -10.86 -6.55 -33.77
C ASP A 62 -11.26 -6.89 -35.22
N LEU A 63 -10.62 -6.26 -36.20
CA LEU A 63 -10.87 -6.56 -37.62
C LEU A 63 -10.40 -7.97 -37.97
N GLY A 64 -9.25 -8.39 -37.43
CA GLY A 64 -8.73 -9.75 -37.58
C GLY A 64 -9.70 -10.80 -37.07
N GLU A 65 -10.29 -10.60 -35.88
CA GLU A 65 -11.31 -11.49 -35.33
C GLU A 65 -12.55 -11.56 -36.24
N GLN A 66 -13.01 -10.43 -36.77
CA GLN A 66 -14.12 -10.42 -37.74
C GLN A 66 -13.79 -11.26 -38.99
N LYS A 67 -12.54 -11.20 -39.46
CA LYS A 67 -12.06 -12.03 -40.57
C LYS A 67 -12.00 -13.52 -40.20
N VAL A 68 -11.58 -13.87 -38.97
CA VAL A 68 -11.64 -15.26 -38.48
C VAL A 68 -13.09 -15.77 -38.47
N ARG A 69 -14.04 -14.97 -37.97
CA ARG A 69 -15.47 -15.33 -37.97
C ARG A 69 -16.03 -15.50 -39.37
N ALA A 70 -15.71 -14.59 -40.29
CA ALA A 70 -16.11 -14.72 -41.68
C ALA A 70 -15.49 -15.96 -42.36
N ALA A 71 -14.26 -16.34 -42.00
CA ALA A 71 -13.65 -17.58 -42.47
C ALA A 71 -14.38 -18.82 -41.91
N GLN A 72 -14.73 -18.80 -40.63
CA GLN A 72 -15.50 -19.87 -39.98
C GLN A 72 -16.87 -20.05 -40.63
N GLU A 73 -17.62 -18.96 -40.84
CA GLU A 73 -18.92 -18.98 -41.53
C GLU A 73 -18.79 -19.58 -42.94
N ASN A 74 -17.77 -19.19 -43.69
CA ASN A 74 -17.49 -19.74 -45.01
C ASN A 74 -17.17 -21.24 -44.96
N LEU A 75 -16.41 -21.71 -43.97
CA LEU A 75 -16.11 -23.15 -43.78
C LEU A 75 -17.31 -23.95 -43.25
N ASP A 76 -18.26 -23.33 -42.55
CA ASP A 76 -19.49 -23.98 -42.09
C ASP A 76 -20.53 -24.10 -43.21
N ASN A 77 -20.48 -23.20 -44.19
CA ASN A 77 -21.27 -23.31 -45.42
C ASN A 77 -20.74 -24.39 -46.39
N LEU A 78 -19.60 -25.01 -46.10
CA LEU A 78 -19.10 -26.16 -46.87
C LEU A 78 -19.80 -27.44 -46.41
N PRO A 79 -20.43 -28.21 -47.32
CA PRO A 79 -21.31 -29.28 -46.91
C PRO A 79 -20.54 -30.55 -46.52
N VAL A 80 -20.64 -31.00 -45.26
CA VAL A 80 -19.83 -32.08 -44.63
C VAL A 80 -19.80 -33.44 -45.38
N TRP A 81 -20.71 -33.69 -46.33
CA TRP A 81 -20.77 -34.95 -47.08
C TRP A 81 -19.56 -35.20 -48.02
N PHE A 82 -18.71 -34.20 -48.31
CA PHE A 82 -17.46 -34.38 -49.08
C PHE A 82 -16.31 -35.04 -48.29
N LEU A 83 -16.46 -35.19 -46.97
CA LEU A 83 -15.47 -35.82 -46.09
C LEU A 83 -15.45 -37.35 -46.28
N GLY A 84 -14.65 -37.82 -47.24
CA GLY A 84 -14.51 -39.25 -47.58
C GLY A 84 -14.47 -39.60 -49.07
N TYR A 85 -14.16 -38.63 -49.96
CA TYR A 85 -14.00 -38.66 -51.43
C TYR A 85 -15.28 -38.40 -52.28
N GLU A 86 -15.28 -37.57 -53.34
CA GLU A 86 -14.22 -36.79 -54.05
C GLU A 86 -14.71 -35.37 -54.43
N PRO A 87 -13.89 -34.32 -54.26
CA PRO A 87 -13.96 -33.20 -55.20
C PRO A 87 -12.60 -33.01 -55.86
N GLN A 88 -12.51 -33.32 -57.15
CA GLN A 88 -11.33 -33.02 -57.95
C GLN A 88 -11.62 -32.84 -59.46
N PHE A 89 -11.59 -31.63 -60.05
CA PHE A 89 -10.67 -31.36 -61.17
C PHE A 89 -10.39 -29.88 -61.54
N TYR A 90 -9.12 -29.68 -61.90
CA TYR A 90 -8.30 -28.49 -62.02
C TYR A 90 -7.55 -28.59 -63.35
N CYS A 91 -7.32 -27.52 -64.13
CA CYS A 91 -6.38 -27.53 -65.27
C CYS A 91 -6.10 -26.19 -66.01
N SER A 92 -4.80 -25.94 -66.26
CA SER A 92 -4.08 -25.00 -67.18
C SER A 92 -4.55 -25.01 -68.66
N TRP A 93 -4.02 -24.30 -69.69
CA TRP A 93 -2.90 -23.33 -69.89
C TRP A 93 -3.27 -21.89 -69.51
N PHE A 94 -4.55 -21.58 -69.23
CA PHE A 94 -4.94 -20.30 -68.59
C PHE A 94 -5.95 -20.49 -67.43
N SER A 95 -5.88 -21.65 -66.77
CA SER A 95 -6.49 -22.09 -65.48
C SER A 95 -7.85 -22.80 -65.52
N CYS A 96 -7.98 -23.75 -64.59
CA CYS A 96 -9.19 -24.35 -64.05
C CYS A 96 -8.82 -24.89 -62.66
N SER A 97 -9.76 -24.95 -61.73
CA SER A 97 -9.55 -25.48 -60.38
C SER A 97 -10.81 -26.12 -59.85
N TRP A 98 -10.70 -27.26 -59.19
CA TRP A 98 -11.35 -27.59 -57.93
C TRP A 98 -10.69 -28.83 -57.38
N LYS A 99 -10.04 -28.78 -56.22
CA LYS A 99 -9.70 -29.97 -55.43
C LYS A 99 -9.85 -29.62 -53.95
N PHE A 100 -10.77 -30.29 -53.26
CA PHE A 100 -11.02 -30.13 -51.81
C PHE A 100 -10.91 -31.47 -51.09
N THR A 101 -9.68 -31.83 -50.81
CA THR A 101 -9.40 -33.01 -50.01
C THR A 101 -9.89 -32.83 -48.57
N PHE A 102 -10.15 -33.94 -47.90
CA PHE A 102 -10.44 -33.95 -46.47
C PHE A 102 -9.33 -33.22 -45.68
N ASP A 103 -8.08 -33.45 -46.06
CA ASP A 103 -6.90 -32.88 -45.40
C ASP A 103 -6.83 -31.34 -45.54
N GLU A 104 -7.15 -30.80 -46.73
CA GLU A 104 -7.21 -29.35 -46.96
C GLU A 104 -8.29 -28.68 -46.11
N PHE A 105 -9.48 -29.27 -46.04
CA PHE A 105 -10.57 -28.75 -45.20
C PHE A 105 -10.24 -28.85 -43.71
N GLN A 106 -9.68 -29.98 -43.27
CA GLN A 106 -9.24 -30.16 -41.88
C GLN A 106 -8.16 -29.13 -41.52
N THR A 107 -7.21 -28.89 -42.42
CA THR A 107 -6.16 -27.86 -42.25
C THR A 107 -6.78 -26.48 -42.15
N ALA A 108 -7.66 -26.10 -43.08
CA ALA A 108 -8.33 -24.80 -43.05
C ALA A 108 -9.11 -24.56 -41.75
N ARG A 109 -9.83 -25.58 -41.25
CA ARG A 109 -10.52 -25.49 -39.95
C ARG A 109 -9.55 -25.40 -38.77
N ALA A 110 -8.46 -26.15 -38.79
CA ALA A 110 -7.43 -26.06 -37.76
C ALA A 110 -6.77 -24.67 -37.74
N ASP A 111 -6.56 -24.07 -38.91
CA ASP A 111 -5.97 -22.74 -39.06
C ASP A 111 -6.91 -21.65 -38.52
N VAL A 112 -8.20 -21.71 -38.87
CA VAL A 112 -9.23 -20.84 -38.29
C VAL A 112 -9.27 -20.97 -36.78
N GLY A 113 -9.29 -22.19 -36.24
CA GLY A 113 -9.30 -22.41 -34.79
C GLY A 113 -8.05 -21.88 -34.07
N ARG A 114 -6.86 -22.00 -34.70
CA ARG A 114 -5.63 -21.39 -34.16
C ARG A 114 -5.70 -19.86 -34.16
N MET A 115 -6.24 -19.26 -35.22
CA MET A 115 -6.40 -17.81 -35.30
C MET A 115 -7.47 -17.28 -34.35
N GLU A 116 -8.54 -18.01 -34.12
CA GLU A 116 -9.54 -17.69 -33.11
C GLU A 116 -8.92 -17.66 -31.70
N ALA A 117 -8.17 -18.71 -31.35
CA ALA A 117 -7.49 -18.79 -30.06
C ALA A 117 -6.48 -17.62 -29.88
N LYS A 118 -5.74 -17.27 -30.94
CA LYS A 118 -4.78 -16.16 -30.91
C LYS A 118 -5.49 -14.81 -30.79
N ALA A 119 -6.55 -14.58 -31.55
CA ALA A 119 -7.38 -13.37 -31.45
C ALA A 119 -7.94 -13.21 -30.02
N PHE A 120 -8.45 -14.31 -29.44
CA PHE A 120 -8.94 -14.32 -28.07
C PHE A 120 -7.87 -13.96 -27.05
N GLN A 121 -6.67 -14.55 -27.18
CA GLN A 121 -5.54 -14.25 -26.30
C GLN A 121 -5.12 -12.77 -26.38
N GLU A 122 -5.01 -12.23 -27.59
CA GLU A 122 -4.67 -10.82 -27.81
C GLU A 122 -5.74 -9.89 -27.23
N LYS A 123 -7.03 -10.20 -27.44
CA LYS A 123 -8.13 -9.42 -26.85
C LYS A 123 -8.12 -9.42 -25.34
N ASN A 124 -7.93 -10.58 -24.73
CA ASN A 124 -7.86 -10.69 -23.28
C ASN A 124 -6.67 -9.88 -22.75
N ALA A 125 -5.49 -10.04 -23.34
CA ALA A 125 -4.30 -9.29 -22.94
C ALA A 125 -4.48 -7.77 -23.10
N MET A 126 -5.12 -7.31 -24.18
CA MET A 126 -5.47 -5.90 -24.37
C MET A 126 -6.44 -5.39 -23.31
N MET A 127 -7.45 -6.17 -22.96
CA MET A 127 -8.38 -5.80 -21.89
C MET A 127 -7.67 -5.68 -20.53
N GLN A 128 -6.75 -6.60 -20.22
CA GLN A 128 -5.96 -6.53 -19.00
C GLN A 128 -5.01 -5.33 -18.99
N LEU A 129 -4.36 -5.02 -20.12
CA LEU A 129 -3.56 -3.81 -20.28
C LEU A 129 -4.40 -2.56 -19.97
N GLN A 130 -5.56 -2.41 -20.60
CA GLN A 130 -6.44 -1.26 -20.39
C GLN A 130 -6.91 -1.14 -18.93
N ARG A 131 -7.26 -2.26 -18.29
CA ARG A 131 -7.66 -2.29 -16.89
C ARG A 131 -6.52 -1.88 -15.95
N ALA A 132 -5.33 -2.43 -16.16
CA ALA A 132 -4.16 -2.12 -15.35
C ALA A 132 -3.74 -0.65 -15.54
N GLU A 133 -3.76 -0.11 -16.77
CA GLU A 133 -3.49 1.31 -17.03
C GLU A 133 -4.54 2.23 -16.39
N ALA A 134 -5.83 1.88 -16.47
CA ALA A 134 -6.90 2.64 -15.83
C ALA A 134 -6.80 2.59 -14.29
N SER A 135 -6.45 1.43 -13.72
CA SER A 135 -6.22 1.26 -12.28
C SER A 135 -5.01 2.08 -11.82
N LEU A 136 -3.91 2.05 -12.58
CA LEU A 136 -2.73 2.84 -12.32
C LEU A 136 -3.04 4.34 -12.33
N GLN A 137 -3.80 4.81 -13.31
CA GLN A 137 -4.20 6.22 -13.39
C GLN A 137 -5.09 6.62 -12.21
N LYS A 138 -6.07 5.79 -11.85
CA LYS A 138 -6.90 6.02 -10.65
C LYS A 138 -6.09 6.02 -9.37
N ALA A 139 -5.07 5.16 -9.26
CA ALA A 139 -4.18 5.12 -8.11
C ALA A 139 -3.34 6.40 -8.01
N LYS A 140 -2.85 6.93 -9.14
CA LYS A 140 -2.17 8.24 -9.21
C LYS A 140 -3.09 9.36 -8.70
N GLU A 141 -4.31 9.43 -9.20
CA GLU A 141 -5.30 10.44 -8.80
C GLU A 141 -5.69 10.30 -7.33
N ALA A 142 -5.93 9.08 -6.85
CA ALA A 142 -6.23 8.81 -5.45
C ALA A 142 -5.09 9.22 -4.52
N TYR A 143 -3.84 9.00 -4.93
CA TYR A 143 -2.67 9.44 -4.17
C TYR A 143 -2.59 10.97 -4.10
N GLN A 144 -2.88 11.68 -5.19
CA GLN A 144 -2.88 13.14 -5.23
C GLN A 144 -4.01 13.77 -4.39
N GLN A 145 -5.18 13.13 -4.35
CA GLN A 145 -6.35 13.62 -3.63
C GLN A 145 -6.38 13.20 -2.15
N ALA A 146 -5.58 12.20 -1.76
CA ALA A 146 -5.55 11.67 -0.41
C ALA A 146 -5.07 12.71 0.60
N LEU A 147 -5.86 12.90 1.66
CA LEU A 147 -5.59 13.85 2.73
C LEU A 147 -4.84 13.19 3.90
N THR A 148 -4.98 11.87 4.04
CA THR A 148 -4.38 11.13 5.15
C THR A 148 -3.24 10.21 4.70
N PRO A 149 -2.26 9.92 5.58
CA PRO A 149 -1.19 8.96 5.27
C PRO A 149 -1.70 7.56 4.90
N THR A 150 -2.76 7.10 5.56
CA THR A 150 -3.37 5.78 5.30
C THR A 150 -3.99 5.68 3.90
N GLU A 151 -4.67 6.72 3.45
CA GLU A 151 -5.25 6.78 2.10
C GLU A 151 -4.15 6.80 1.02
N LYS A 152 -3.08 7.58 1.27
CA LYS A 152 -1.91 7.59 0.40
C LYS A 152 -1.28 6.20 0.29
N GLN A 153 -1.08 5.51 1.41
CA GLN A 153 -0.51 4.15 1.42
C GLN A 153 -1.36 3.15 0.62
N LYS A 154 -2.70 3.23 0.74
CA LYS A 154 -3.62 2.40 -0.04
C LYS A 154 -3.51 2.68 -1.55
N ALA A 155 -3.40 3.96 -1.93
CA ALA A 155 -3.23 4.35 -3.33
C ALA A 155 -1.89 3.84 -3.90
N ILE A 156 -0.81 3.94 -3.13
CA ILE A 156 0.52 3.43 -3.51
C ILE A 156 0.50 1.91 -3.70
N ALA A 157 -0.11 1.16 -2.78
CA ALA A 157 -0.26 -0.29 -2.92
C ALA A 157 -1.05 -0.66 -4.20
N THR A 158 -2.09 0.12 -4.53
CA THR A 158 -2.87 -0.06 -5.76
C THR A 158 -2.05 0.26 -7.01
N TRP A 159 -1.21 1.30 -6.96
CA TRP A 159 -0.30 1.64 -8.05
C TRP A 159 0.72 0.53 -8.27
N GLN A 160 1.39 0.07 -7.21
CA GLN A 160 2.36 -1.04 -7.28
C GLN A 160 1.74 -2.30 -7.90
N LYS A 161 0.56 -2.70 -7.40
CA LYS A 161 -0.18 -3.83 -7.96
C LYS A 161 -0.46 -3.66 -9.46
N SER A 162 -0.82 -2.46 -9.90
CA SER A 162 -1.09 -2.19 -11.32
C SER A 162 0.18 -2.30 -12.17
N LEU A 163 1.35 -1.92 -11.65
CA LEU A 163 2.63 -2.16 -12.31
C LEU A 163 2.92 -3.67 -12.42
N ASP A 164 2.66 -4.43 -11.35
CA ASP A 164 2.83 -5.87 -11.35
C ASP A 164 1.95 -6.55 -12.42
N GLU A 165 0.68 -6.16 -12.51
CA GLU A 165 -0.26 -6.64 -13.54
C GLU A 165 0.27 -6.36 -14.97
N LEU A 166 0.84 -5.18 -15.22
CA LEU A 166 1.47 -4.84 -16.50
C LEU A 166 2.74 -5.68 -16.79
N THR A 167 3.50 -6.04 -15.75
CA THR A 167 4.68 -6.90 -15.88
C THR A 167 4.35 -8.36 -16.19
N GLN A 168 3.18 -8.83 -15.73
CA GLN A 168 2.72 -10.21 -15.86
C GLN A 168 1.92 -10.49 -17.15
N LEU A 169 1.70 -9.49 -18.01
CA LEU A 169 1.04 -9.70 -19.31
C LEU A 169 1.80 -10.72 -20.18
N PRO A 170 1.12 -11.59 -20.96
CA PRO A 170 1.78 -12.64 -21.73
C PRO A 170 2.78 -12.10 -22.78
N ASP A 171 4.01 -12.62 -22.78
CA ASP A 171 5.13 -12.09 -23.58
C ASP A 171 4.92 -12.07 -25.10
N ALA A 172 4.12 -12.99 -25.62
CA ALA A 172 3.85 -13.10 -27.06
C ALA A 172 2.84 -12.04 -27.58
N THR A 173 2.18 -11.29 -26.70
CA THR A 173 1.05 -10.43 -27.07
C THR A 173 1.47 -9.01 -27.44
N LEU A 174 0.66 -8.32 -28.27
CA LEU A 174 0.84 -6.89 -28.53
C LEU A 174 0.72 -6.06 -27.25
N ALA A 175 -0.22 -6.43 -26.37
CA ALA A 175 -0.44 -5.75 -25.10
C ALA A 175 0.83 -5.70 -24.23
N ARG A 176 1.60 -6.79 -24.16
CA ARG A 176 2.87 -6.81 -23.44
C ARG A 176 3.91 -5.89 -24.08
N LYS A 177 4.01 -5.85 -25.41
CA LYS A 177 4.93 -4.94 -26.12
C LYS A 177 4.61 -3.49 -25.77
N MET A 178 3.33 -3.12 -25.82
CA MET A 178 2.86 -1.79 -25.43
C MET A 178 3.18 -1.47 -23.96
N ALA A 179 2.92 -2.41 -23.05
CA ALA A 179 3.24 -2.26 -21.64
C ALA A 179 4.74 -2.03 -21.40
N LYS A 180 5.62 -2.83 -22.04
CA LYS A 180 7.08 -2.69 -21.92
C LYS A 180 7.56 -1.28 -22.30
N THR A 181 7.05 -0.73 -23.40
CA THR A 181 7.40 0.64 -23.85
C THR A 181 7.00 1.72 -22.83
N LYS A 182 5.94 1.48 -22.04
CA LYS A 182 5.46 2.46 -21.04
C LYS A 182 6.00 2.21 -19.63
N LEU A 183 6.41 0.98 -19.32
CA LEU A 183 6.78 0.55 -17.97
C LEU A 183 7.92 1.37 -17.36
N GLU A 184 8.94 1.73 -18.14
CA GLU A 184 10.04 2.56 -17.64
C GLU A 184 9.55 3.92 -17.13
N ASN A 185 8.62 4.55 -17.86
CA ASN A 185 8.01 5.81 -17.43
C ASN A 185 7.18 5.62 -16.16
N TYR A 186 6.38 4.55 -16.09
CA TYR A 186 5.55 4.27 -14.93
C TYR A 186 6.37 3.95 -13.68
N GLN A 187 7.49 3.23 -13.84
CA GLN A 187 8.42 2.93 -12.76
C GLN A 187 9.13 4.21 -12.28
N ARG A 188 9.64 5.04 -13.21
CA ARG A 188 10.25 6.33 -12.87
C ARG A 188 9.31 7.22 -12.08
N ASP A 189 8.04 7.31 -12.47
CA ASP A 189 7.04 8.12 -11.76
C ASP A 189 6.75 7.56 -10.34
N PHE A 190 6.90 6.25 -10.12
CA PHE A 190 6.60 5.58 -8.86
C PHE A 190 7.75 5.65 -7.84
N GLN A 191 9.01 5.61 -8.30
CA GLN A 191 10.22 5.61 -7.46
C GLN A 191 10.24 6.68 -6.34
N PRO A 192 10.07 7.99 -6.63
CA PRO A 192 10.14 9.00 -5.57
C PRO A 192 9.03 8.85 -4.53
N ILE A 193 7.90 8.25 -4.90
CA ILE A 193 6.78 8.02 -3.99
C ILE A 193 7.06 6.81 -3.10
N SER A 194 7.64 5.73 -3.63
CA SER A 194 8.04 4.59 -2.81
C SER A 194 9.10 4.98 -1.78
N ASP A 195 10.05 5.84 -2.15
CA ASP A 195 11.09 6.31 -1.22
C ASP A 195 10.49 7.12 -0.07
N LEU A 196 9.57 8.05 -0.39
CA LEU A 196 8.85 8.84 0.63
C LEU A 196 8.00 7.97 1.59
N VAL A 197 7.49 6.83 1.14
CA VAL A 197 6.73 5.90 2.00
C VAL A 197 7.65 5.17 2.95
N VAL A 198 8.81 4.71 2.47
CA VAL A 198 9.82 4.05 3.31
C VAL A 198 10.31 5.01 4.40
N ASP A 199 10.59 6.25 4.04
CA ASP A 199 11.00 7.28 5.01
C ASP A 199 9.85 7.68 5.94
N GLY A 200 8.62 7.78 5.43
CA GLY A 200 7.42 8.02 6.23
C GLY A 200 7.15 6.93 7.27
N ASP A 201 7.30 5.65 6.92
CA ASP A 201 7.13 4.52 7.84
C ASP A 201 8.21 4.50 8.93
N ARG A 202 9.45 4.86 8.58
CA ARG A 202 10.53 5.04 9.55
C ARG A 202 10.21 6.15 10.53
N ASN A 203 9.77 7.31 10.06
CA ASN A 203 9.47 8.47 10.91
C ASN A 203 8.26 8.23 11.81
N ASN A 204 7.22 7.56 11.29
CA ASN A 204 6.11 7.09 12.10
C ASN A 204 6.54 6.16 13.24
N THR A 205 7.54 5.31 12.98
CA THR A 205 8.11 4.44 14.02
C THR A 205 8.86 5.26 15.08
N ILE A 206 9.64 6.25 14.69
CA ILE A 206 10.33 7.16 15.62
C ILE A 206 9.33 7.88 16.53
N ILE A 207 8.26 8.44 15.96
CA ILE A 207 7.18 9.12 16.72
C ILE A 207 6.49 8.16 17.70
N LYS A 208 6.20 6.92 17.29
CA LYS A 208 5.60 5.91 18.19
C LYS A 208 6.51 5.59 19.37
N VAL A 209 7.81 5.41 19.13
CA VAL A 209 8.77 5.12 20.19
C VAL A 209 8.92 6.32 21.12
N ALA A 210 8.99 7.55 20.59
CA ALA A 210 9.01 8.77 21.40
C ALA A 210 7.79 8.87 22.33
N ASN A 211 6.58 8.59 21.81
CA ASN A 211 5.36 8.55 22.60
C ASN A 211 5.38 7.48 23.71
N GLN A 212 6.02 6.33 23.48
CA GLN A 212 6.18 5.31 24.52
C GLN A 212 7.07 5.81 25.67
N PHE A 213 8.19 6.45 25.37
CA PHE A 213 9.05 7.06 26.39
C PHE A 213 8.33 8.17 27.15
N ALA A 214 7.60 9.04 26.45
CA ALA A 214 6.77 10.07 27.06
C ALA A 214 5.69 9.49 27.98
N SER A 215 5.04 8.41 27.56
CA SER A 215 4.03 7.73 28.38
C SER A 215 4.64 7.15 29.66
N GLN A 216 5.80 6.51 29.55
CA GLN A 216 6.55 6.00 30.71
C GLN A 216 7.00 7.13 31.64
N ALA A 217 7.42 8.27 31.08
CA ALA A 217 7.76 9.46 31.85
C ALA A 217 6.56 9.94 32.65
N VAL A 218 5.41 10.16 31.97
CA VAL A 218 4.15 10.54 32.64
C VAL A 218 3.81 9.56 33.77
N SER A 219 3.82 8.25 33.50
CA SER A 219 3.51 7.25 34.52
C SER A 219 4.50 7.26 35.70
N SER A 220 5.78 7.50 35.45
CA SER A 220 6.81 7.54 36.49
C SER A 220 6.74 8.79 37.37
N CYS A 221 6.15 9.89 36.86
CA CYS A 221 6.03 11.17 37.57
C CYS A 221 4.62 11.42 38.13
N GLN A 222 3.74 10.43 38.07
CA GLN A 222 2.38 10.54 38.57
C GLN A 222 2.36 10.45 40.09
N LYS A 223 1.51 11.29 40.71
CA LYS A 223 1.22 11.30 42.16
C LYS A 223 2.45 11.63 43.03
N PRO A 224 2.98 12.87 42.92
CA PRO A 224 3.98 13.36 43.87
C PRO A 224 3.44 13.35 45.32
N PRO A 225 4.31 13.37 46.36
CA PRO A 225 5.74 13.67 46.30
C PRO A 225 6.61 12.50 45.80
N HIS A 226 7.72 12.83 45.16
CA HIS A 226 8.72 11.87 44.67
C HIS A 226 10.11 12.25 45.17
N THR A 227 10.95 11.25 45.36
CA THR A 227 12.37 11.41 45.67
C THR A 227 13.14 12.03 44.51
N VAL A 228 14.33 12.55 44.78
CA VAL A 228 15.24 13.09 43.74
C VAL A 228 15.54 12.06 42.65
N LEU A 229 15.69 10.79 43.01
CA LEU A 229 15.97 9.70 42.06
C LEU A 229 14.79 9.41 41.14
N GLU A 230 13.56 9.45 41.67
CA GLU A 230 12.34 9.28 40.88
C GLU A 230 12.15 10.46 39.91
N TRP A 231 12.42 11.71 40.35
CA TRP A 231 12.43 12.86 39.45
C TRP A 231 13.52 12.78 38.38
N GLN A 232 14.69 12.23 38.69
CA GLN A 232 15.75 12.00 37.71
C GLN A 232 15.31 11.00 36.63
N LYS A 233 14.70 9.88 37.03
CA LYS A 233 14.20 8.87 36.07
C LYS A 233 13.14 9.44 35.14
N CYS A 234 12.25 10.26 35.69
CA CYS A 234 11.30 11.06 34.93
C CYS A 234 11.97 11.94 33.87
N GLN A 235 12.99 12.69 34.27
CA GLN A 235 13.75 13.59 33.40
C GLN A 235 14.39 12.83 32.23
N GLU A 236 15.03 11.69 32.51
CA GLU A 236 15.69 10.85 31.50
C GLU A 236 14.73 10.31 30.44
N MET A 237 13.52 9.88 30.85
CA MET A 237 12.51 9.39 29.91
C MET A 237 12.01 10.50 28.97
N TRP A 238 11.81 11.71 29.49
CA TRP A 238 11.45 12.87 28.66
C TRP A 238 12.57 13.24 27.68
N GLN A 239 13.83 13.25 28.13
CA GLN A 239 14.99 13.49 27.27
C GLN A 239 15.11 12.46 26.15
N GLN A 240 14.86 11.17 26.43
CA GLN A 240 14.87 10.13 25.41
C GLN A 240 13.73 10.27 24.39
N ALA A 241 12.56 10.72 24.82
CA ALA A 241 11.46 11.03 23.90
C ALA A 241 11.81 12.21 22.98
N LEU A 242 12.37 13.29 23.53
CA LEU A 242 12.80 14.48 22.80
C LEU A 242 13.90 14.17 21.79
N ALA A 243 14.98 13.52 22.22
CA ALA A 243 16.12 13.21 21.36
C ALA A 243 15.73 12.40 20.12
N ARG A 244 14.69 11.56 20.22
CA ARG A 244 14.15 10.80 19.08
C ARG A 244 13.40 11.71 18.12
N LEU A 245 12.52 12.57 18.62
CA LEU A 245 11.76 13.50 17.78
C LEU A 245 12.67 14.50 17.05
N GLU A 246 13.80 14.89 17.66
CA GLU A 246 14.81 15.77 17.05
C GLU A 246 15.52 15.14 15.83
N THR A 247 15.45 13.81 15.65
CA THR A 247 16.06 13.15 14.49
C THR A 247 15.23 13.24 13.21
N ILE A 248 13.99 13.72 13.29
CA ILE A 248 13.07 13.85 12.16
C ILE A 248 13.39 15.14 11.40
N SER A 249 13.69 15.02 10.11
CA SER A 249 14.11 16.15 9.25
C SER A 249 12.94 17.08 8.93
N ALA A 250 13.24 18.35 8.62
CA ALA A 250 12.24 19.34 8.21
C ALA A 250 11.48 18.96 6.93
N ASP A 251 12.10 18.16 6.06
CA ASP A 251 11.52 17.71 4.80
C ASP A 251 10.64 16.45 4.95
N ASP A 252 10.58 15.86 6.15
CA ASP A 252 9.92 14.59 6.38
C ASP A 252 8.38 14.73 6.54
N PRO A 253 7.58 13.77 6.01
CA PRO A 253 6.12 13.76 6.14
C PRO A 253 5.54 13.69 7.58
N GLY A 254 6.39 13.63 8.61
CA GLY A 254 6.00 13.64 10.04
C GLY A 254 6.60 14.80 10.84
N TYR A 255 7.29 15.75 10.19
CA TYR A 255 7.99 16.84 10.87
C TYR A 255 7.05 17.71 11.73
N PHE A 256 5.88 18.08 11.19
CA PHE A 256 4.94 18.92 11.91
C PHE A 256 4.43 18.27 13.21
N ASP A 257 4.10 16.98 13.15
CA ASP A 257 3.68 16.21 14.32
C ASP A 257 4.83 16.10 15.34
N ALA A 258 6.05 15.87 14.85
CA ALA A 258 7.24 15.83 15.68
C ALA A 258 7.49 17.16 16.41
N GLN A 259 7.37 18.30 15.72
CA GLN A 259 7.52 19.64 16.31
C GLN A 259 6.45 19.93 17.37
N THR A 260 5.21 19.51 17.12
CA THR A 260 4.11 19.65 18.09
C THR A 260 4.39 18.86 19.37
N LEU A 261 4.89 17.64 19.23
CA LEU A 261 5.28 16.79 20.36
C LEU A 261 6.52 17.34 21.08
N LEU A 262 7.52 17.85 20.35
CA LEU A 262 8.73 18.48 20.94
C LEU A 262 8.35 19.62 21.89
N ALA A 263 7.51 20.55 21.45
CA ALA A 263 7.07 21.66 22.29
C ALA A 263 6.34 21.18 23.56
N THR A 264 5.49 20.17 23.43
CA THR A 264 4.76 19.57 24.54
C THR A 264 5.71 18.90 25.54
N TYR A 265 6.65 18.11 25.03
CA TYR A 265 7.57 17.33 25.85
C TYR A 265 8.63 18.20 26.52
N GLN A 266 9.09 19.26 25.84
CA GLN A 266 9.98 20.28 26.44
C GLN A 266 9.29 20.98 27.60
N THR A 267 8.01 21.32 27.47
CA THR A 267 7.23 21.91 28.57
C THR A 267 7.15 20.96 29.77
N ASN A 268 6.93 19.67 29.52
CA ASN A 268 6.91 18.67 30.59
C ASN A 268 8.28 18.50 31.25
N LEU A 269 9.35 18.43 30.46
CA LEU A 269 10.73 18.33 30.96
C LEU A 269 11.09 19.53 31.85
N ASN A 270 10.79 20.75 31.40
CA ASN A 270 11.05 21.97 32.17
C ASN A 270 10.37 21.93 33.56
N ASN A 271 9.15 21.39 33.65
CA ASN A 271 8.47 21.22 34.94
C ASN A 271 9.21 20.24 35.86
N ILE A 272 9.79 19.16 35.31
CA ILE A 272 10.58 18.19 36.08
C ILE A 272 11.91 18.80 36.53
N GLU A 273 12.56 19.59 35.68
CA GLU A 273 13.82 20.28 35.99
C GLU A 273 13.69 21.30 37.10
N ILE A 274 12.48 21.82 37.36
CA ILE A 274 12.18 22.67 38.53
C ILE A 274 11.89 21.83 39.79
N ARG A 275 11.16 20.72 39.64
CA ARG A 275 10.73 19.89 40.79
C ARG A 275 11.87 19.14 41.44
N LYS A 276 12.81 18.63 40.65
CA LYS A 276 13.97 17.89 41.15
C LYS A 276 14.84 18.70 42.14
N PRO A 277 15.30 19.93 41.83
CA PRO A 277 16.04 20.73 42.80
C PRO A 277 15.18 21.17 43.98
N THR A 278 13.89 21.46 43.75
CA THR A 278 12.95 21.79 44.85
C THR A 278 12.87 20.67 45.89
N GLU A 279 12.84 19.41 45.47
CA GLU A 279 12.88 18.24 46.36
C GLU A 279 14.21 18.15 47.11
N ALA A 280 15.34 18.34 46.42
CA ALA A 280 16.67 18.28 47.05
C ALA A 280 16.85 19.37 48.12
N GLU A 281 16.45 20.61 47.82
CA GLU A 281 16.49 21.74 48.75
C GLU A 281 15.55 21.51 49.96
N ALA A 282 14.39 20.89 49.75
CA ALA A 282 13.47 20.58 50.83
C ALA A 282 14.06 19.57 51.83
N ILE A 283 14.74 18.54 51.32
CA ILE A 283 15.47 17.56 52.14
C ILE A 283 16.58 18.27 52.92
N GLU A 284 17.42 19.07 52.27
CA GLU A 284 18.51 19.80 52.94
C GLU A 284 17.98 20.75 54.03
N ASN A 285 16.88 21.46 53.76
CA ASN A 285 16.28 22.36 54.73
C ASN A 285 15.75 21.61 55.95
N LEU A 286 15.10 20.45 55.75
CA LEU A 286 14.63 19.60 56.83
C LEU A 286 15.79 19.03 57.66
N GLU A 287 16.82 18.48 57.02
CA GLU A 287 18.00 17.94 57.70
C GLU A 287 18.72 19.01 58.54
N SER A 288 18.90 20.21 57.99
CA SER A 288 19.46 21.36 58.71
C SER A 288 18.63 21.73 59.94
N ALA A 289 17.30 21.68 59.85
CA ALA A 289 16.41 21.93 60.98
C ALA A 289 16.49 20.83 62.05
N ILE A 290 16.62 19.57 61.64
CA ILE A 290 16.82 18.43 62.55
C ILE A 290 18.14 18.59 63.32
N VAL A 291 19.24 18.90 62.63
CA VAL A 291 20.55 19.13 63.27
C VAL A 291 20.47 20.26 64.31
N LYS A 292 19.82 21.38 63.97
CA LYS A 292 19.62 22.49 64.92
C LYS A 292 18.76 22.09 66.12
N THR A 293 17.76 21.24 65.91
CA THR A 293 16.90 20.71 66.98
C THR A 293 17.71 19.85 67.95
N GLU A 294 18.58 18.96 67.44
CA GLU A 294 19.45 18.14 68.27
C GLU A 294 20.50 18.95 69.02
N GLN A 295 21.07 20.00 68.39
CA GLN A 295 21.97 20.94 69.06
C GLN A 295 21.28 21.63 70.24
N LEU A 296 20.06 22.11 70.05
CA LEU A 296 19.26 22.72 71.11
C LEU A 296 18.96 21.71 72.23
N ARG A 297 18.59 20.48 71.89
CA ARG A 297 18.33 19.40 72.86
C ARG A 297 19.57 19.05 73.70
N SER A 298 20.73 18.96 73.07
CA SER A 298 22.01 18.73 73.76
C SER A 298 22.35 19.89 74.69
N PHE A 299 22.12 21.14 74.27
CA PHE A 299 22.34 22.31 75.12
C PHE A 299 21.46 22.26 76.39
N LEU A 300 20.15 21.98 76.23
CA LEU A 300 19.21 21.88 77.34
C LEU A 300 19.56 20.74 78.31
N SER A 301 20.10 19.63 77.80
CA SER A 301 20.50 18.48 78.63
C SER A 301 21.74 18.76 79.48
N ARG A 302 22.67 19.58 78.99
CA ARG A 302 23.93 19.93 79.68
C ARG A 302 23.77 21.07 80.67
N ASN A 303 22.78 21.94 80.46
CA ASN A 303 22.55 23.13 81.29
C ASN A 303 21.12 23.14 81.87
N PRO A 304 20.72 22.14 82.69
CA PRO A 304 19.34 22.02 83.17
C PRO A 304 18.90 23.14 84.12
N ALA A 305 19.85 23.90 84.69
CA ALA A 305 19.60 24.97 85.65
C ALA A 305 19.80 26.39 85.09
N SER A 306 20.25 26.56 83.83
CA SER A 306 20.41 27.91 83.25
C SER A 306 19.13 28.37 82.55
N VAL A 307 18.64 29.55 82.94
CA VAL A 307 17.49 30.23 82.30
C VAL A 307 17.99 31.09 81.15
N GLU A 308 18.67 30.49 80.17
CA GLU A 308 19.04 31.20 78.93
C GLU A 308 17.84 31.26 77.97
N ARG A 309 16.74 31.85 78.45
CA ARG A 309 15.45 31.95 77.76
C ARG A 309 15.59 32.57 76.38
N ASP A 310 16.37 33.64 76.27
CA ASP A 310 16.59 34.37 75.02
C ASP A 310 17.37 33.53 73.99
N TYR A 311 18.34 32.73 74.44
CA TYR A 311 19.07 31.80 73.57
C TYR A 311 18.13 30.73 73.01
N ILE A 312 17.29 30.11 73.86
CA ILE A 312 16.33 29.09 73.44
C ILE A 312 15.32 29.67 72.44
N ILE A 313 14.81 30.87 72.71
CA ILE A 313 13.92 31.58 71.78
C ILE A 313 14.60 31.81 70.43
N SER A 314 15.84 32.29 70.42
CA SER A 314 16.61 32.53 69.18
C SER A 314 16.83 31.25 68.37
N GLN A 315 17.19 30.14 69.03
CA GLN A 315 17.36 28.84 68.38
C GLN A 315 16.04 28.29 67.81
N LEU A 316 14.94 28.36 68.56
CA LEU A 316 13.62 27.96 68.08
C LEU A 316 13.18 28.79 66.87
N GLN A 317 13.41 30.10 66.88
CA GLN A 317 13.14 30.96 65.74
C GLN A 317 13.99 30.58 64.52
N ALA A 318 15.27 30.21 64.71
CA ALA A 318 16.12 29.73 63.62
C ALA A 318 15.61 28.42 63.01
N ILE A 319 15.20 27.45 63.85
CA ILE A 319 14.59 26.19 63.42
C ILE A 319 13.31 26.47 62.63
N ILE A 320 12.41 27.31 63.16
CA ILE A 320 11.15 27.70 62.50
C ILE A 320 11.42 28.35 61.13
N ARG A 321 12.39 29.28 61.03
CA ARG A 321 12.74 29.92 59.75
C ARG A 321 13.23 28.90 58.72
N GLN A 322 13.99 27.90 59.15
CA GLN A 322 14.51 26.85 58.28
C GLN A 322 13.40 25.91 57.80
N LEU A 323 12.53 25.46 58.71
CA LEU A 323 11.39 24.59 58.38
C LEU A 323 10.38 25.26 57.44
N LYS A 324 10.21 26.58 57.53
CA LYS A 324 9.35 27.35 56.61
C LYS A 324 9.86 27.39 55.16
N LYS A 325 11.11 27.01 54.89
CA LYS A 325 11.64 26.90 53.52
C LYS A 325 11.27 25.58 52.83
N VAL A 326 10.81 24.59 53.59
CA VAL A 326 10.39 23.28 53.03
C VAL A 326 9.07 23.46 52.30
N GLN A 327 9.09 23.33 50.98
CA GLN A 327 7.94 23.61 50.12
C GLN A 327 6.91 22.47 50.12
N PRO A 328 5.60 22.77 49.97
CA PRO A 328 4.56 21.76 49.77
C PRO A 328 4.80 20.88 48.54
N GLY A 329 4.39 19.61 48.61
CA GLY A 329 4.53 18.66 47.50
C GLY A 329 5.90 17.98 47.39
N THR A 330 6.78 18.18 48.37
CA THR A 330 8.06 17.48 48.55
C THR A 330 7.92 16.34 49.55
N THR A 331 8.83 15.36 49.53
CA THR A 331 8.77 14.22 50.48
C THR A 331 9.01 14.67 51.92
N ALA A 332 9.85 15.71 52.09
CA ALA A 332 10.21 16.29 53.39
C ALA A 332 9.07 17.12 54.03
N TYR A 333 8.03 17.50 53.28
CA TYR A 333 7.05 18.48 53.73
C TYR A 333 6.28 18.05 54.99
N SER A 334 5.77 16.82 55.03
CA SER A 334 4.95 16.36 56.17
C SER A 334 5.73 16.42 57.47
N GLN A 335 6.95 15.87 57.47
CA GLN A 335 7.81 15.87 58.66
C GLN A 335 8.23 17.29 59.05
N ALA A 336 8.49 18.16 58.07
CA ALA A 336 8.81 19.56 58.35
C ALA A 336 7.66 20.29 59.03
N GLN A 337 6.40 20.02 58.65
CA GLN A 337 5.23 20.61 59.31
C GLN A 337 5.06 20.15 60.75
N GLU A 338 5.28 18.85 61.03
CA GLU A 338 5.23 18.33 62.41
C GLU A 338 6.27 18.98 63.33
N LEU A 339 7.51 19.11 62.85
CA LEU A 339 8.57 19.79 63.59
C LEU A 339 8.28 21.28 63.76
N LEU A 340 7.69 21.91 62.74
CA LEU A 340 7.34 23.32 62.76
C LEU A 340 6.29 23.59 63.85
N ASP A 341 5.25 22.76 63.92
CA ASP A 341 4.20 22.85 64.94
C ASP A 341 4.76 22.65 66.36
N SER A 342 5.64 21.67 66.53
CA SER A 342 6.32 21.41 67.80
C SER A 342 7.15 22.62 68.25
N ALA A 343 7.98 23.16 67.35
CA ALA A 343 8.81 24.32 67.64
C ALA A 343 7.98 25.57 67.96
N GLN A 344 6.87 25.80 67.24
CA GLN A 344 5.96 26.92 67.50
C GLN A 344 5.25 26.79 68.86
N LYS A 345 4.77 25.59 69.21
CA LYS A 345 4.16 25.33 70.52
C LYS A 345 5.16 25.59 71.64
N LYS A 346 6.40 25.12 71.49
CA LYS A 346 7.46 25.35 72.48
C LYS A 346 7.82 26.83 72.61
N LEU A 347 7.90 27.55 71.50
CA LEU A 347 8.16 28.98 71.49
C LEU A 347 7.06 29.76 72.24
N LYS A 348 5.79 29.39 72.06
CA LYS A 348 4.65 30.00 72.78
C LYS A 348 4.66 29.74 74.28
N GLN A 349 5.18 28.60 74.73
CA GLN A 349 5.33 28.30 76.16
C GLN A 349 6.47 29.10 76.82
N LEU A 350 7.41 29.61 76.01
CA LEU A 350 8.57 30.38 76.43
C LEU A 350 8.40 31.88 76.19
N GLY A 351 7.30 32.33 75.60
CA GLY A 351 6.89 33.74 75.57
C GLY A 351 5.92 33.97 76.71
#